data_AF-A0A4R2KVD5-F1
#
_entry.id   AF-A0A4R2KVD5-F1
#
_cell.length_a   1.000
_cell.length_b   1.000
_cell.length_c   1.000
_cell.angle_alpha   90.00
_cell.angle_beta   90.00
_cell.angle_gamma   90.00
#
_symmetry.space_group_name_H-M   'P 1'
#
loop_
_entity.id
_entity.type
_entity.pdbx_description
1 polymer ?
#
loop_
_entity_poly.entity_id
_entity_poly.type
_entity_poly.pdbx_seq_one_letter_code
_entity_poly.pdbx_strand_id
1 'polypeptide(L)'
;MLASVELPADFKLLNRQFRDLVQALLDEMELYPDRVEVTPTRAGNFRHFDGGRFFRVDSGTITVRYRHRNVCLLEEGDMLLPDIAGSADPDAAVSYGSEAGASLASYPALEFMQQVFANSATTKLWTRLLVTYSGMMLRLAAAATAVDVVTTPGFEVFEPGDIIIAQGDRAHFVFNMTSGVADVLVDGVQVGRISAGEIFGAMAALTHADRSATVRARTACSVVKVPTNQFAELIRSNPGTIQSLLSDMANSIVSLNEQIVRLQGGDARK
;
A
#
# COMPACT_ATOMS: atom_id res chain seq x y z
N MET A 1 -15.01 -4.69 3.44
CA MET A 1 -15.65 -3.52 2.80
C MET A 1 -14.51 -2.65 2.28
N LEU A 2 -14.01 -2.96 1.08
CA LEU A 2 -12.71 -2.47 0.62
C LEU A 2 -12.83 -1.07 0.01
N ALA A 3 -12.24 -0.12 0.75
CA ALA A 3 -11.52 1.07 0.31
C ALA A 3 -12.17 2.00 -0.72
N SER A 4 -12.84 3.04 -0.22
CA SER A 4 -12.66 4.38 -0.79
C SER A 4 -11.21 4.79 -0.49
N VAL A 5 -10.28 4.49 -1.40
CA VAL A 5 -8.96 5.12 -1.34
C VAL A 5 -9.23 6.62 -1.49
N GLU A 6 -8.98 7.40 -0.44
CA GLU A 6 -9.06 8.85 -0.52
C GLU A 6 -8.00 9.31 -1.51
N LEU A 7 -8.42 9.55 -2.75
CA LEU A 7 -7.50 9.90 -3.83
C LEU A 7 -6.80 11.22 -3.47
N PRO A 8 -5.46 11.27 -3.55
CA PRO A 8 -4.69 12.48 -3.30
C PRO A 8 -5.22 13.71 -4.05
N ALA A 9 -5.07 14.90 -3.47
CA ALA A 9 -5.63 16.14 -4.02
C ALA A 9 -5.11 16.46 -5.43
N ASP A 10 -3.85 16.11 -5.70
CA ASP A 10 -3.22 16.23 -7.01
C ASP A 10 -3.79 15.25 -8.05
N PHE A 11 -4.19 14.04 -7.63
CA PHE A 11 -4.93 13.12 -8.51
C PHE A 11 -6.29 13.69 -8.92
N LYS A 12 -7.05 14.25 -7.96
CA LYS A 12 -8.36 14.87 -8.25
C LYS A 12 -8.24 16.05 -9.22
N LEU A 13 -7.17 16.85 -9.08
CA LEU A 13 -6.88 17.95 -10.00
C LEU A 13 -6.59 17.44 -11.42
N LEU A 14 -5.74 16.42 -11.55
CA LEU A 14 -5.42 15.82 -12.86
C LEU A 14 -6.64 15.15 -13.49
N ASN A 15 -7.51 14.50 -12.69
CA ASN A 15 -8.73 13.89 -13.21
C ASN A 15 -9.70 14.95 -13.77
N ARG A 16 -9.82 16.10 -13.11
CA ARG A 16 -10.60 17.23 -13.66
C ARG A 16 -9.99 17.72 -14.98
N GLN A 17 -8.68 17.95 -15.01
CA GLN A 17 -7.99 18.36 -16.22
C GLN A 17 -8.14 17.33 -17.36
N PHE A 18 -8.13 16.04 -17.04
CA PHE A 18 -8.36 14.97 -18.00
C PHE A 18 -9.74 15.09 -18.65
N ARG A 19 -10.80 15.25 -17.85
CA ARG A 19 -12.17 15.44 -18.36
C ARG A 19 -12.31 16.69 -19.21
N ASP A 20 -11.71 17.80 -18.80
CA ASP A 20 -11.72 19.04 -19.59
C ASP A 20 -11.04 18.85 -20.96
N LEU A 21 -9.95 18.07 -21.00
CA LEU A 21 -9.26 17.73 -22.25
C LEU A 21 -10.06 16.77 -23.13
N VAL A 22 -10.74 15.79 -22.54
CA VAL A 22 -11.65 14.88 -23.27
C VAL A 22 -12.75 15.70 -23.94
N GLN A 23 -13.40 16.60 -23.20
CA GLN A 23 -14.48 17.43 -23.73
C GLN A 23 -13.96 18.34 -24.86
N ALA A 24 -12.88 19.08 -24.63
CA ALA A 24 -12.30 19.95 -25.64
C ALA A 24 -11.85 19.19 -26.90
N LEU A 25 -11.35 17.96 -26.75
CA LEU A 25 -11.00 17.11 -27.88
C LEU A 25 -12.23 16.73 -28.69
N LEU A 26 -13.31 16.31 -28.03
CA LEU A 26 -14.55 15.90 -28.68
C LEU A 26 -15.28 17.06 -29.35
N ASP A 27 -15.22 18.27 -28.79
CA ASP A 27 -15.83 19.47 -29.38
C ASP A 27 -15.19 19.87 -30.72
N GLU A 28 -13.90 19.55 -30.90
CA GLU A 28 -13.15 19.76 -32.14
C GLU A 28 -13.33 18.63 -33.16
N MET A 29 -14.05 17.56 -32.80
CA MET A 29 -14.25 16.38 -33.63
C MET A 29 -15.67 16.30 -34.18
N GLU A 30 -15.79 16.09 -35.48
CA GLU A 30 -17.08 15.80 -36.12
C GLU A 30 -17.37 14.29 -36.06
N LEU A 31 -17.55 13.75 -34.85
CA LEU A 31 -17.85 12.34 -34.61
C LEU A 31 -19.21 12.18 -33.94
N TYR A 32 -19.98 11.20 -34.42
CA TYR A 32 -21.29 10.86 -33.86
C TYR A 32 -21.17 9.52 -33.14
N PRO A 33 -21.19 9.49 -31.79
CA PRO A 33 -21.06 8.25 -31.05
C PRO A 33 -22.32 7.39 -31.15
N ASP A 34 -22.12 6.08 -31.18
CA ASP A 34 -23.18 5.13 -30.91
C ASP A 34 -23.47 5.11 -29.40
N ARG A 35 -24.74 5.05 -29.02
CA ARG A 35 -25.12 4.89 -27.62
C ARG A 35 -25.07 3.42 -27.20
N VAL A 36 -24.37 3.14 -26.11
CA VAL A 36 -24.22 1.80 -25.53
C VAL A 36 -24.74 1.79 -24.10
N GLU A 37 -25.82 1.04 -23.86
CA GLU A 37 -26.34 0.79 -22.53
C GLU A 37 -25.64 -0.40 -21.87
N VAL A 38 -25.15 -0.18 -20.66
CA VAL A 38 -24.50 -1.17 -19.80
C VAL A 38 -25.52 -1.63 -18.76
N THR A 39 -25.90 -2.89 -18.85
CA THR A 39 -26.77 -3.51 -17.84
C THR A 39 -26.03 -3.66 -16.50
N PRO A 40 -26.74 -3.52 -15.36
CA PRO A 40 -26.17 -3.79 -14.05
C PRO A 40 -25.51 -5.17 -13.99
N THR A 41 -24.20 -5.18 -13.72
CA THR A 41 -23.41 -6.39 -13.53
C THR A 41 -22.42 -6.20 -12.38
N ARG A 42 -22.47 -7.14 -11.42
CA ARG A 42 -21.51 -7.20 -10.31
C ARG A 42 -20.16 -7.78 -10.73
N ALA A 43 -20.12 -8.59 -11.78
CA ALA A 43 -18.91 -9.24 -12.26
C ALA A 43 -18.99 -9.45 -13.78
N GLY A 44 -17.93 -9.06 -14.49
CA GLY A 44 -17.80 -9.25 -15.94
C GLY A 44 -17.57 -7.95 -16.71
N ASN A 45 -17.48 -8.10 -18.02
CA ASN A 45 -17.29 -7.01 -18.98
C ASN A 45 -18.63 -6.57 -19.57
N PHE A 46 -18.78 -5.28 -19.84
CA PHE A 46 -19.81 -4.85 -20.76
C PHE A 46 -19.49 -5.42 -22.16
N ARG A 47 -20.38 -6.28 -22.68
CA ARG A 47 -20.45 -6.76 -24.08
C ARG A 47 -19.18 -7.38 -24.72
N HIS A 48 -18.22 -7.88 -23.92
CA HIS A 48 -16.87 -8.28 -24.37
C HIS A 48 -16.07 -7.06 -24.90
N PHE A 49 -14.83 -6.91 -24.42
CA PHE A 49 -13.97 -5.78 -24.76
C PHE A 49 -13.76 -5.70 -26.29
N ASP A 50 -14.20 -4.60 -26.91
CA ASP A 50 -13.89 -4.28 -28.29
C ASP A 50 -12.68 -3.34 -28.30
N GLY A 51 -11.48 -3.91 -28.51
CA GLY A 51 -10.23 -3.14 -28.60
C GLY A 51 -10.20 -2.14 -29.77
N GLY A 52 -11.22 -2.16 -30.64
CA GLY A 52 -11.40 -1.22 -31.74
C GLY A 52 -12.29 -0.01 -31.41
N ARG A 53 -12.63 0.24 -30.14
CA ARG A 53 -13.51 1.36 -29.76
C ARG A 53 -13.01 2.15 -28.56
N PHE A 54 -13.32 3.43 -28.55
CA PHE A 54 -13.23 4.30 -27.39
C PHE A 54 -14.61 4.50 -26.79
N PHE A 55 -14.68 4.61 -25.47
CA PHE A 55 -15.95 4.90 -24.79
C PHE A 55 -15.82 6.14 -23.91
N ARG A 56 -16.90 6.91 -23.78
CA ARG A 56 -17.05 7.95 -22.76
C ARG A 56 -18.27 7.64 -21.91
N VAL A 57 -18.17 7.83 -20.61
CA VAL A 57 -19.31 7.70 -19.70
C VAL A 57 -20.19 8.94 -19.84
N ASP A 58 -21.42 8.76 -20.34
CA ASP A 58 -22.41 9.83 -20.43
C ASP A 58 -23.29 9.88 -19.17
N SER A 59 -23.54 8.73 -18.52
CA SER A 59 -24.21 8.70 -17.21
C SER A 59 -23.95 7.38 -16.48
N GLY A 60 -24.02 7.43 -15.14
CA GLY A 60 -23.75 6.30 -14.26
C GLY A 60 -22.25 6.17 -13.94
N THR A 61 -21.87 4.99 -13.48
CA THR A 61 -20.48 4.71 -13.09
C THR A 61 -20.00 3.38 -13.67
N ILE A 62 -18.72 3.32 -14.03
CA ILE A 62 -18.06 2.10 -14.49
C ILE A 62 -16.93 1.75 -13.54
N THR A 63 -16.97 0.55 -12.97
CA THR A 63 -15.88 -0.01 -12.18
C THR A 63 -14.88 -0.69 -13.09
N VAL A 64 -13.62 -0.28 -12.97
CA VAL A 64 -12.45 -0.87 -13.65
C VAL A 64 -11.85 -1.94 -12.74
N ARG A 65 -11.60 -3.14 -13.26
CA ARG A 65 -11.16 -4.30 -12.48
C ARG A 65 -10.03 -5.06 -13.17
N TYR A 66 -8.96 -5.35 -12.44
CA TYR A 66 -7.86 -6.18 -12.92
C TYR A 66 -7.68 -7.40 -12.00
N ARG A 67 -7.67 -8.62 -12.55
CA ARG A 67 -7.55 -9.90 -11.81
C ARG A 67 -8.44 -9.95 -10.56
N HIS A 68 -9.72 -9.58 -10.72
CA HIS A 68 -10.76 -9.49 -9.68
C HIS A 68 -10.61 -8.40 -8.61
N ARG A 69 -9.63 -7.49 -8.74
CA ARG A 69 -9.50 -6.30 -7.88
C ARG A 69 -10.07 -5.08 -8.57
N ASN A 70 -10.91 -4.32 -7.87
CA ASN A 70 -11.33 -3.00 -8.32
C ASN A 70 -10.12 -2.05 -8.29
N VAL A 71 -9.81 -1.45 -9.43
CA VAL A 71 -8.68 -0.53 -9.60
C VAL A 71 -9.14 0.91 -9.41
N CYS A 72 -10.20 1.31 -10.12
CA CYS A 72 -10.80 2.64 -10.01
C CYS A 72 -12.27 2.63 -10.45
N LEU A 73 -12.93 3.76 -10.20
CA LEU A 73 -14.28 4.04 -10.66
C LEU A 73 -14.20 5.19 -11.68
N LEU A 74 -14.86 5.01 -12.81
CA LEU A 74 -15.05 6.04 -13.83
C LEU A 74 -16.45 6.61 -13.68
N GLU A 75 -16.53 7.94 -13.81
CA GLU A 75 -17.73 8.73 -13.67
C GLU A 75 -18.05 9.47 -14.96
N GLU A 76 -19.14 10.22 -14.97
CA GLU A 76 -19.56 11.04 -16.11
C GLU A 76 -18.43 11.97 -16.60
N GLY A 77 -18.22 11.94 -17.92
CA GLY A 77 -17.16 12.65 -18.63
C GLY A 77 -15.83 11.89 -18.73
N ASP A 78 -15.64 10.80 -17.98
CA ASP A 78 -14.44 9.99 -18.09
C ASP A 78 -14.44 9.16 -19.38
N MET A 79 -13.25 9.02 -19.96
CA MET A 79 -13.02 8.28 -21.20
C MET A 79 -12.30 6.96 -20.90
N LEU A 80 -12.85 5.86 -21.43
CA LEU A 80 -12.25 4.55 -21.43
C LEU A 80 -11.35 4.45 -22.66
N LEU A 81 -10.04 4.44 -22.41
CA LEU A 81 -9.05 4.15 -23.43
C LEU A 81 -8.89 2.62 -23.56
N PRO A 82 -8.64 2.08 -24.76
CA PRO A 82 -8.39 0.67 -24.95
C PRO A 82 -7.13 0.25 -24.16
N ASP A 83 -7.32 -0.69 -23.23
CA ASP A 83 -6.29 -1.18 -22.30
C ASP A 83 -5.21 -1.99 -23.02
N ILE A 84 -5.61 -2.82 -23.99
CA ILE A 84 -4.69 -3.62 -24.79
C ILE A 84 -4.89 -3.33 -26.27
N ALA A 85 -3.91 -2.67 -26.87
CA ALA A 85 -3.72 -2.70 -28.31
C ALA A 85 -2.88 -3.94 -28.68
N GLY A 86 -3.50 -4.94 -29.32
CA GLY A 86 -2.78 -6.02 -30.01
C GLY A 86 -2.51 -7.32 -29.25
N SER A 87 -3.03 -7.52 -28.03
CA SER A 87 -3.09 -8.87 -27.41
C SER A 87 -4.53 -9.40 -27.39
N ALA A 88 -4.69 -10.67 -27.70
CA ALA A 88 -5.96 -11.39 -27.64
C ALA A 88 -6.11 -12.22 -26.34
N ASP A 89 -5.17 -12.11 -25.40
CA ASP A 89 -5.21 -12.83 -24.12
C ASP A 89 -6.28 -12.21 -23.20
N PRO A 90 -7.40 -12.91 -22.95
CA PRO A 90 -8.48 -12.39 -22.11
C PRO A 90 -8.09 -12.28 -20.63
N ASP A 91 -7.08 -13.02 -20.16
CA ASP A 91 -6.63 -12.98 -18.77
C ASP A 91 -5.67 -11.81 -18.50
N ALA A 92 -5.12 -11.20 -19.57
CA ALA A 92 -4.29 -10.01 -19.49
C ALA A 92 -5.12 -8.71 -19.42
N ALA A 93 -6.38 -8.75 -19.87
CA ALA A 93 -7.21 -7.56 -20.04
C ALA A 93 -7.82 -7.05 -18.73
N VAL A 94 -7.88 -5.72 -18.60
CA VAL A 94 -8.73 -5.06 -17.62
C VAL A 94 -10.20 -5.29 -17.97
N SER A 95 -11.00 -5.50 -16.93
CA SER A 95 -12.44 -5.70 -17.04
C SER A 95 -13.25 -4.52 -16.51
N TYR A 96 -14.41 -4.27 -17.11
CA TYR A 96 -15.25 -3.09 -16.89
C TYR A 96 -16.70 -3.50 -16.63
N GLY A 97 -17.27 -3.07 -15.51
CA GLY A 97 -18.70 -3.32 -15.24
C GLY A 97 -19.32 -2.28 -14.33
N SER A 98 -20.64 -2.22 -14.29
CA SER A 98 -21.38 -1.26 -13.48
C SER A 98 -22.36 -1.98 -12.56
N GLU A 99 -22.35 -1.69 -11.26
CA GLU A 99 -23.32 -2.30 -10.34
C GLU A 99 -24.74 -1.75 -10.48
N ALA A 100 -24.88 -0.50 -10.92
CA ALA A 100 -26.15 0.21 -11.09
C ALA A 100 -26.59 0.34 -12.56
N GLY A 101 -25.71 0.00 -13.50
CA GLY A 101 -25.89 0.29 -14.92
C GLY A 101 -25.34 1.67 -15.32
N ALA A 102 -25.07 1.86 -16.60
CA ALA A 102 -24.49 3.09 -17.15
C ALA A 102 -24.81 3.25 -18.64
N SER A 103 -24.77 4.49 -19.14
CA SER A 103 -24.85 4.79 -20.57
C SER A 103 -23.52 5.33 -21.06
N LEU A 104 -23.00 4.77 -22.16
CA LEU A 104 -21.74 5.14 -22.76
C LEU A 104 -21.93 5.67 -24.19
N ALA A 105 -21.16 6.69 -24.55
CA ALA A 105 -20.91 7.07 -25.93
C ALA A 105 -19.76 6.21 -26.48
N SER A 106 -19.97 5.57 -27.63
CA SER A 106 -19.02 4.64 -28.25
C SER A 106 -18.53 5.17 -29.59
N TYR A 107 -17.21 5.30 -29.74
CA TYR A 107 -16.56 5.84 -30.93
C TYR A 107 -15.69 4.77 -31.60
N PRO A 108 -15.82 4.53 -32.93
CA PRO A 108 -14.89 3.67 -33.66
C PRO A 108 -13.47 4.21 -33.57
N ALA A 109 -12.52 3.40 -33.11
CA ALA A 109 -11.16 3.86 -32.84
C ALA A 109 -10.44 4.35 -34.10
N LEU A 110 -10.70 3.74 -35.25
CA LEU A 110 -10.09 4.14 -36.52
C LEU A 110 -10.50 5.58 -36.91
N GLU A 111 -11.81 5.85 -36.93
CA GLU A 111 -12.36 7.17 -37.26
C GLU A 111 -11.94 8.22 -36.23
N PHE A 112 -11.96 7.83 -34.95
CA PHE A 112 -11.50 8.68 -33.86
C PHE A 112 -10.05 9.12 -34.07
N MET A 113 -9.14 8.17 -34.32
CA MET A 113 -7.73 8.49 -34.54
C MET A 113 -7.49 9.27 -35.84
N GLN A 114 -8.27 9.04 -36.89
CA GLN A 114 -8.21 9.86 -38.11
C GLN A 114 -8.50 11.33 -37.81
N GLN A 115 -9.52 11.63 -36.99
CA GLN A 115 -9.83 13.00 -36.56
C GLN A 115 -8.77 13.59 -35.62
N VAL A 116 -8.19 12.78 -34.73
CA VAL A 116 -7.05 13.19 -33.89
C VAL A 116 -5.88 13.68 -34.75
N PHE A 117 -5.57 12.99 -35.83
CA PHE A 117 -4.43 13.31 -36.71
C PHE A 117 -4.78 14.26 -37.85
N ALA A 118 -6.06 14.61 -38.04
CA ALA A 118 -6.51 15.49 -39.11
C ALA A 118 -5.94 16.91 -38.99
N ASN A 119 -5.71 17.41 -37.77
CA ASN A 119 -5.15 18.73 -37.55
C ASN A 119 -4.26 18.82 -36.30
N SER A 120 -3.45 19.88 -36.24
CA SER A 120 -2.50 20.06 -35.14
C SER A 120 -3.14 20.41 -33.78
N ALA A 121 -4.37 20.92 -33.76
CA ALA A 121 -5.08 21.27 -32.52
C ALA A 121 -5.56 20.00 -31.79
N THR A 122 -6.27 19.12 -32.51
CA THR A 122 -6.72 17.82 -31.97
C THR A 122 -5.55 16.93 -31.60
N THR A 123 -4.46 16.92 -32.39
CA THR A 123 -3.23 16.19 -32.03
C THR A 123 -2.61 16.70 -30.73
N LYS A 124 -2.58 18.02 -30.50
CA LYS A 124 -2.07 18.61 -29.24
C LYS A 124 -2.95 18.25 -28.05
N LEU A 125 -4.27 18.34 -28.20
CA LEU A 125 -5.24 17.95 -27.17
C LEU A 125 -5.09 16.47 -26.80
N TRP A 126 -5.01 15.59 -27.80
CA TRP A 126 -4.79 14.15 -27.61
C TRP A 126 -3.47 13.86 -26.89
N THR A 127 -2.38 14.50 -27.31
CA THR A 127 -1.06 14.31 -26.68
C THR A 127 -1.10 14.74 -25.22
N ARG A 128 -1.72 15.88 -24.92
CA ARG A 128 -1.86 16.38 -23.55
C ARG A 128 -2.75 15.47 -22.71
N LEU A 129 -3.83 14.94 -23.27
CA LEU A 129 -4.71 13.96 -22.65
C LEU A 129 -3.93 12.70 -22.25
N LEU A 130 -3.12 12.13 -23.15
CA LEU A 130 -2.31 10.94 -22.88
C LEU A 130 -1.25 11.19 -21.80
N VAL A 131 -0.59 12.36 -21.80
CA VAL A 131 0.37 12.73 -20.75
C VAL A 131 -0.31 12.88 -19.40
N THR A 132 -1.48 13.51 -19.35
CA THR A 132 -2.29 13.63 -18.12
C THR A 132 -2.73 12.26 -17.62
N TYR A 133 -3.21 11.38 -18.51
CA TYR A 133 -3.59 10.01 -18.18
C TYR A 133 -2.41 9.21 -17.60
N SER A 134 -1.23 9.24 -18.24
CA SER A 134 -0.01 8.61 -17.70
C SER A 134 0.35 9.16 -16.32
N GLY A 135 0.23 10.48 -16.11
CA GLY A 135 0.48 11.11 -14.81
C GLY A 135 -0.49 10.67 -13.71
N MET A 136 -1.75 10.39 -14.06
CA MET A 136 -2.75 9.81 -13.16
C MET A 136 -2.44 8.36 -12.83
N MET A 137 -2.13 7.53 -13.84
CA MET A 137 -1.81 6.12 -13.64
C MET A 137 -0.55 5.93 -12.79
N LEU A 138 0.47 6.80 -12.95
CA LEU A 138 1.66 6.79 -12.11
C LEU A 138 1.32 7.04 -10.63
N ARG A 139 0.38 7.95 -10.34
CA ARG A 139 -0.06 8.24 -8.96
C ARG A 139 -0.90 7.12 -8.36
N LEU A 140 -1.79 6.52 -9.16
CA LEU A 140 -2.53 5.32 -8.75
C LEU A 140 -1.58 4.16 -8.45
N ALA A 141 -0.59 3.94 -9.31
CA ALA A 141 0.45 2.95 -9.09
C ALA A 141 1.22 3.26 -7.80
N ALA A 142 1.71 4.49 -7.62
CA ALA A 142 2.41 4.90 -6.41
C ALA A 142 1.57 4.72 -5.13
N ALA A 143 0.28 5.02 -5.18
CA ALA A 143 -0.65 4.83 -4.05
C ALA A 143 -0.93 3.34 -3.77
N ALA A 144 -0.88 2.49 -4.80
CA ALA A 144 -1.11 1.05 -4.68
C ALA A 144 0.18 0.26 -4.36
N THR A 145 1.36 0.82 -4.65
CA THR A 145 2.64 0.25 -4.27
C THR A 145 3.00 0.69 -2.86
N ALA A 146 3.03 -0.26 -1.92
CA ALA A 146 3.97 -0.15 -0.82
C ALA A 146 5.36 -0.28 -1.45
N VAL A 147 6.01 0.84 -1.79
CA VAL A 147 7.45 0.78 -1.98
C VAL A 147 7.99 0.33 -0.63
N ASP A 148 8.44 -0.91 -0.55
CA ASP A 148 9.23 -1.38 0.57
C ASP A 148 10.35 -0.37 0.73
N VAL A 149 10.28 0.43 1.78
CA VAL A 149 11.44 1.17 2.24
C VAL A 149 12.45 0.07 2.50
N VAL A 150 13.43 -0.06 1.60
CA VAL A 150 14.63 -0.84 1.84
C VAL A 150 15.36 -0.10 2.94
N THR A 151 14.89 -0.24 4.18
CA THR A 151 15.74 -0.07 5.33
C THR A 151 16.78 -1.15 5.13
N THR A 152 18.01 -0.83 4.72
CA THR A 152 19.10 -1.81 4.79
C THR A 152 19.28 -2.09 6.27
N PRO A 153 18.71 -3.19 6.81
CA PRO A 153 18.75 -3.41 8.24
C PRO A 153 20.21 -3.73 8.57
N GLY A 154 20.78 -3.04 9.55
CA GLY A 154 22.14 -3.36 9.96
C GLY A 154 22.13 -4.76 10.58
N PHE A 155 22.90 -5.69 10.04
CA PHE A 155 23.13 -6.99 10.68
C PHE A 155 24.32 -6.86 11.63
N GLU A 156 24.11 -7.23 12.90
CA GLU A 156 25.17 -7.30 13.89
C GLU A 156 25.16 -8.65 14.59
N VAL A 157 26.37 -9.11 14.93
CA VAL A 157 26.58 -10.35 15.67
C VAL A 157 27.18 -9.97 17.01
N PHE A 158 26.66 -10.58 18.07
CA PHE A 158 27.08 -10.38 19.45
C PHE A 158 27.50 -11.73 20.03
N GLU A 159 28.64 -11.76 20.69
CA GLU A 159 29.15 -12.94 21.36
C GLU A 159 28.52 -13.10 22.76
N PRO A 160 28.54 -14.30 23.36
CA PRO A 160 28.05 -14.51 24.73
C PRO A 160 28.70 -13.52 25.72
N GLY A 161 27.87 -12.77 26.44
CA GLY A 161 28.30 -11.76 27.42
C GLY A 161 28.23 -10.32 26.89
N ASP A 162 28.13 -10.10 25.58
CA ASP A 162 28.08 -8.76 25.01
C ASP A 162 26.79 -8.01 25.38
N ILE A 163 26.92 -6.70 25.59
CA ILE A 163 25.78 -5.82 25.86
C ILE A 163 25.23 -5.29 24.52
N ILE A 164 23.99 -5.68 24.21
CA ILE A 164 23.29 -5.24 23.00
C ILE A 164 22.60 -3.89 23.25
N ILE A 165 22.03 -3.72 24.45
CA ILE A 165 21.39 -2.49 24.91
C ILE A 165 21.85 -2.25 26.34
N ALA A 166 22.25 -1.02 26.69
CA ALA A 166 22.49 -0.64 28.08
C ALA A 166 21.32 0.18 28.64
N GLN A 167 20.94 -0.11 29.89
CA GLN A 167 19.94 0.66 30.63
C GLN A 167 20.39 2.13 30.79
N GLY A 168 19.45 3.06 30.64
CA GLY A 168 19.70 4.51 30.72
C GLY A 168 20.17 5.18 29.43
N ASP A 169 20.56 4.41 28.41
CA ASP A 169 20.96 4.97 27.12
C ASP A 169 19.77 5.54 26.35
N ARG A 170 20.04 6.44 25.39
CA ARG A 170 19.03 6.88 24.43
C ARG A 170 18.76 5.82 23.36
N ALA A 171 17.50 5.67 22.98
CA ALA A 171 17.11 4.76 21.92
C ALA A 171 17.42 5.34 20.54
N HIS A 172 18.49 4.82 19.91
CA HIS A 172 18.82 5.11 18.52
C HIS A 172 18.28 4.06 17.55
N PHE A 173 18.14 2.81 18.00
CA PHE A 173 17.75 1.66 17.17
C PHE A 173 16.68 0.78 17.84
N VAL A 174 15.93 0.05 17.03
CA VAL A 174 15.11 -1.09 17.45
C VAL A 174 15.71 -2.35 16.85
N PHE A 175 15.61 -3.46 17.56
CA PHE A 175 16.28 -4.70 17.20
C PHE A 175 15.28 -5.84 17.01
N ASN A 176 15.58 -6.75 16.09
CA ASN A 176 14.91 -8.05 15.98
C ASN A 176 15.97 -9.15 16.14
N MET A 177 15.68 -10.14 16.98
CA MET A 177 16.57 -11.27 17.20
C MET A 177 16.40 -12.29 16.06
N THR A 178 17.38 -12.42 15.18
CA THR A 178 17.34 -13.41 14.09
C THR A 178 17.69 -14.81 14.59
N SER A 179 18.68 -14.90 15.48
CA SER A 179 19.12 -16.16 16.09
C SER A 179 19.80 -15.89 17.44
N GLY A 180 19.74 -16.87 18.34
CA GLY A 180 20.34 -16.78 19.67
C GLY A 180 19.34 -16.41 20.77
N VAL A 181 19.89 -16.16 21.96
CA VAL A 181 19.14 -15.86 23.18
C VAL A 181 19.88 -14.78 23.96
N ALA A 182 19.16 -13.77 24.45
CA ALA A 182 19.68 -12.71 25.31
C ALA A 182 18.90 -12.61 26.62
N ASP A 183 19.57 -12.27 27.72
CA ASP A 183 18.93 -12.00 28.99
C ASP A 183 18.63 -10.50 29.14
N VAL A 184 17.46 -10.18 29.71
CA VAL A 184 17.03 -8.80 29.99
C VAL A 184 17.23 -8.53 31.48
N LEU A 185 17.99 -7.48 31.80
CA LEU A 185 18.37 -7.12 33.17
C LEU A 185 17.92 -5.69 33.50
N VAL A 186 17.34 -5.49 34.69
CA VAL A 186 17.04 -4.16 35.26
C VAL A 186 17.82 -4.06 36.56
N ASP A 187 18.68 -3.05 36.67
CA ASP A 187 19.57 -2.85 37.83
C ASP A 187 20.38 -4.11 38.19
N GLY A 188 20.78 -4.88 37.17
CA GLY A 188 21.53 -6.12 37.31
C GLY A 188 20.70 -7.36 37.64
N VAL A 189 19.40 -7.21 37.90
CA VAL A 189 18.48 -8.34 38.15
C VAL A 189 17.87 -8.80 36.84
N GLN A 190 17.97 -10.11 36.55
CA GLN A 190 17.34 -10.67 35.36
C GLN A 190 15.81 -10.66 35.51
N VAL A 191 15.13 -9.96 34.58
CA VAL A 191 13.67 -9.83 34.55
C VAL A 191 13.03 -10.58 33.38
N GLY A 192 13.82 -10.99 32.39
CA GLY A 192 13.30 -11.67 31.21
C GLY A 192 14.38 -12.23 30.31
N ARG A 193 13.94 -12.70 29.15
CA ARG A 193 14.76 -13.26 28.09
C ARG A 193 14.16 -12.89 26.74
N ILE A 194 15.04 -12.68 25.76
CA ILE A 194 14.70 -12.48 24.36
C ILE A 194 15.20 -13.68 23.56
N SER A 195 14.35 -14.20 22.68
CA SER A 195 14.58 -15.35 21.81
C SER A 195 14.47 -14.97 20.33
N ALA A 196 14.91 -15.88 19.45
CA ALA A 196 14.77 -15.68 18.01
C ALA A 196 13.33 -15.39 17.57
N GLY A 197 13.16 -14.40 16.70
CA GLY A 197 11.88 -13.88 16.23
C GLY A 197 11.40 -12.62 16.97
N GLU A 198 11.83 -12.43 18.22
CA GLU A 198 11.31 -11.35 19.06
C GLU A 198 11.89 -9.98 18.72
N ILE A 199 11.06 -8.95 18.81
CA ILE A 199 11.46 -7.55 18.63
C ILE A 199 11.69 -6.92 20.01
N PHE A 200 12.83 -6.26 20.17
CA PHE A 200 13.24 -5.66 21.44
C PHE A 200 13.84 -4.26 21.26
N GLY A 201 13.81 -3.49 22.36
CA GLY A 201 14.18 -2.08 22.32
C GLY A 201 13.14 -1.16 21.66
N ALA A 202 11.94 -1.67 21.32
CA ALA A 202 10.88 -0.87 20.71
C ALA A 202 10.25 0.15 21.68
N MET A 203 10.16 -0.18 22.98
CA MET A 203 9.51 0.69 23.97
C MET A 203 10.11 2.10 24.02
N ALA A 204 11.41 2.20 24.24
CA ALA A 204 12.12 3.48 24.32
C ALA A 204 12.06 4.28 22.99
N ALA A 205 12.02 3.57 21.85
CA ALA A 205 11.83 4.18 20.54
C ALA A 205 10.42 4.79 20.36
N LEU A 206 9.39 4.14 20.90
CA LEU A 206 7.99 4.57 20.80
C LEU A 206 7.59 5.62 21.84
N THR A 207 8.12 5.53 23.06
CA THR A 207 7.77 6.45 24.16
C THR A 207 8.70 7.65 24.26
N HIS A 208 9.76 7.70 23.44
CA HIS A 208 10.85 8.68 23.54
C HIS A 208 11.51 8.74 24.93
N ALA A 209 11.46 7.61 25.67
CA ALA A 209 12.11 7.46 26.96
C ALA A 209 13.51 6.86 26.80
N ASP A 210 14.32 6.91 27.85
CA ASP A 210 15.60 6.19 27.89
C ASP A 210 15.37 4.68 28.03
N ARG A 211 16.42 3.88 27.78
CA ARG A 211 16.37 2.42 27.87
C ARG A 211 16.02 1.98 29.29
N SER A 212 14.92 1.23 29.42
CA SER A 212 14.43 0.73 30.71
C SER A 212 15.20 -0.47 31.26
N ALA A 213 16.01 -1.14 30.44
CA ALA A 213 16.71 -2.37 30.80
C ALA A 213 17.98 -2.55 29.95
N THR A 214 18.93 -3.31 30.50
CA THR A 214 20.10 -3.82 29.80
C THR A 214 19.74 -5.15 29.12
N VAL A 215 20.14 -5.34 27.86
CA VAL A 215 20.00 -6.61 27.14
C VAL A 215 21.39 -7.17 26.90
N ARG A 216 21.67 -8.36 27.44
CA ARG A 216 22.97 -9.02 27.34
C ARG A 216 22.85 -10.35 26.61
N ALA A 217 23.69 -10.57 25.60
CA ALA A 217 23.75 -11.81 24.86
C ALA A 217 24.09 -12.99 25.80
N ARG A 218 23.25 -14.02 25.82
CA ARG A 218 23.48 -15.25 26.58
C ARG A 218 24.19 -16.31 25.73
N THR A 219 23.85 -16.35 24.45
CA THR A 219 24.52 -17.13 23.41
C THR A 219 25.07 -16.19 22.35
N ALA A 220 25.77 -16.72 21.33
CA ALA A 220 26.00 -15.97 20.11
C ALA A 220 24.62 -15.55 19.54
N CYS A 221 24.47 -14.25 19.28
CA CYS A 221 23.22 -13.65 18.83
C CYS A 221 23.45 -12.95 17.49
N SER A 222 22.57 -13.18 16.53
CA SER A 222 22.51 -12.38 15.31
C SER A 222 21.26 -11.51 15.36
N VAL A 223 21.43 -10.21 15.20
CA VAL A 223 20.35 -9.24 15.30
C VAL A 223 20.28 -8.38 14.04
N VAL A 224 19.06 -7.99 13.72
CA VAL A 224 18.76 -6.94 12.76
C VAL A 224 18.47 -5.66 13.53
N LYS A 225 19.16 -4.56 13.23
CA LYS A 225 18.88 -3.24 13.80
C LYS A 225 18.30 -2.27 12.80
N VAL A 226 17.30 -1.51 13.24
CA VAL A 226 16.57 -0.50 12.46
C VAL A 226 16.63 0.84 13.20
N PRO A 227 17.03 1.94 12.52
CA PRO A 227 16.98 3.27 13.12
C PRO A 227 15.59 3.66 13.61
N THR A 228 15.49 4.32 14.76
CA THR A 228 14.21 4.68 15.39
C THR A 228 13.34 5.59 14.49
N ASN A 229 13.97 6.48 13.73
CA ASN A 229 13.27 7.35 12.77
C ASN A 229 12.63 6.57 11.61
N GLN A 230 13.19 5.41 11.23
CA GLN A 230 12.66 4.54 10.18
C GLN A 230 11.67 3.52 10.74
N PHE A 231 11.77 3.17 12.02
CA PHE A 231 10.90 2.19 12.66
C PHE A 231 9.42 2.58 12.61
N ALA A 232 9.10 3.87 12.81
CA ALA A 232 7.73 4.36 12.72
C ALA A 232 7.12 4.26 11.31
N GLU A 233 7.94 4.29 10.26
CA GLU A 233 7.51 4.07 8.88
C GLU A 233 7.34 2.58 8.60
N LEU A 234 8.25 1.74 9.09
CA LEU A 234 8.22 0.28 8.94
C LEU A 234 6.96 -0.33 9.59
N ILE A 235 6.56 0.17 10.76
CA ILE A 235 5.28 -0.17 11.40
C ILE A 235 4.10 0.15 10.47
N ARG A 236 4.10 1.33 9.82
CA ARG A 236 3.01 1.75 8.94
C ARG A 236 2.95 0.92 7.65
N SER A 237 4.09 0.51 7.10
CA SER A 237 4.15 -0.23 5.85
C SER A 237 4.02 -1.74 6.01
N ASN A 238 4.29 -2.31 7.19
CA ASN A 238 4.24 -3.75 7.43
C ASN A 238 3.32 -4.14 8.61
N PRO A 239 2.04 -4.45 8.35
CA PRO A 239 1.09 -4.87 9.38
C PRO A 239 1.53 -6.09 10.20
N GLY A 240 2.32 -6.99 9.60
CA GLY A 240 2.85 -8.18 10.29
C GLY A 240 3.81 -7.82 11.43
N THR A 241 4.63 -6.78 11.26
CA THR A 241 5.55 -6.30 12.31
C THR A 241 4.80 -5.78 13.53
N ILE A 242 3.68 -5.08 13.33
CA ILE A 242 2.81 -4.61 14.42
C ILE A 242 2.26 -5.81 15.19
N GLN A 243 1.79 -6.83 14.48
CA GLN A 243 1.21 -8.02 15.10
C GLN A 243 2.24 -8.77 15.97
N SER A 244 3.47 -8.93 15.48
CA SER A 244 4.56 -9.52 16.27
C SER A 244 4.88 -8.68 17.51
N LEU A 245 5.05 -7.36 17.36
CA LEU A 245 5.28 -6.44 18.48
C LEU A 245 4.21 -6.55 19.58
N LEU A 246 2.94 -6.52 19.18
CA LEU A 246 1.82 -6.63 20.12
C LEU A 246 1.82 -7.97 20.84
N SER A 247 2.17 -9.04 20.13
CA SER A 247 2.25 -10.40 20.70
C SER A 247 3.41 -10.50 21.70
N ASP A 248 4.59 -9.97 21.37
CA ASP A 248 5.78 -9.97 22.23
C ASP A 248 5.54 -9.16 23.52
N MET A 249 4.89 -8.00 23.39
CA MET A 249 4.49 -7.18 24.54
C MET A 249 3.48 -7.90 25.43
N ALA A 250 2.48 -8.56 24.84
CA ALA A 250 1.49 -9.34 25.59
C ALA A 250 2.14 -10.50 26.35
N ASN A 251 3.02 -11.25 25.70
CA ASN A 251 3.77 -12.35 26.31
C ASN A 251 4.65 -11.86 27.48
N SER A 252 5.29 -10.69 27.31
CA SER A 252 6.09 -10.07 28.38
C SER A 252 5.24 -9.71 29.60
N ILE A 253 4.05 -9.14 29.41
CA ILE A 253 3.12 -8.81 30.52
C ILE A 253 2.68 -10.08 31.25
N VAL A 254 2.33 -11.14 30.52
CA VAL A 254 1.92 -12.42 31.12
C VAL A 254 3.05 -13.01 31.95
N SER A 255 4.27 -13.06 31.40
CA SER A 255 5.46 -13.56 32.10
C SER A 255 5.76 -12.78 33.38
N LEU A 256 5.70 -11.44 33.33
CA LEU A 256 5.90 -10.59 34.50
C LEU A 256 4.82 -10.82 35.57
N ASN A 257 3.55 -10.95 35.18
CA ASN A 257 2.47 -11.25 36.12
C ASN A 257 2.68 -12.61 36.81
N GLU A 258 3.09 -13.65 36.08
CA GLU A 258 3.40 -14.95 36.68
C GLU A 258 4.54 -14.87 37.70
N GLN A 259 5.58 -14.07 37.43
CA GLN A 259 6.68 -13.86 38.37
C GLN A 259 6.22 -13.15 39.65
N ILE A 260 5.38 -12.11 39.53
CA ILE A 260 4.82 -11.40 40.69
C ILE A 260 3.97 -12.33 41.56
N VAL A 261 3.12 -13.16 40.94
CA VAL A 261 2.28 -14.14 41.67
C VAL A 261 3.14 -15.15 42.42
N ARG A 262 4.25 -15.62 41.83
CA ARG A 262 5.19 -16.53 42.50
C ARG A 262 5.89 -15.86 43.69
N LEU A 263 6.24 -14.58 43.58
CA LEU A 263 6.85 -13.81 44.67
C LEU A 263 5.86 -13.56 45.82
N GLN A 264 4.61 -13.17 45.52
CA GLN A 264 3.57 -12.91 46.52
C GLN A 264 3.04 -14.21 47.17
N GLY A 265 2.99 -15.31 46.43
CA GLY A 265 2.59 -16.62 46.97
C GLY A 265 3.63 -17.27 47.89
N GLY A 266 4.89 -16.81 47.86
CA GLY A 266 5.96 -17.26 48.76
C GLY A 266 5.86 -16.71 50.19
N ASP A 267 5.24 -15.54 50.38
CA ASP A 267 5.11 -14.89 51.68
C ASP A 267 3.92 -15.39 52.52
N ALA A 268 3.03 -16.22 51.96
CA ALA A 268 1.88 -16.79 52.67
C ALA A 268 2.19 -18.11 53.43
N ARG A 269 3.46 -18.54 53.48
CA ARG A 269 3.93 -19.70 54.24
C ARG A 269 5.11 -19.32 55.15
N LYS A 270 4.85 -18.48 56.16
CA LYS A 270 5.66 -18.39 57.38
C LYS A 270 4.76 -18.18 58.58
#